data_AF-A0A2P7TPG0-F1
#
_entry.id   AF-A0A2P7TPG0-F1
#
_cell.length_a   1.000
_cell.length_b   1.000
_cell.length_c   1.000
_cell.angle_alpha   90.00
_cell.angle_beta   90.00
_cell.angle_gamma   90.00
#
_symmetry.space_group_name_H-M   'P 1'
#
loop_
_entity.id
_entity.type
_entity.pdbx_description
1 polymer ?
#
loop_
_entity_poly.entity_id
_entity_poly.type
_entity_poly.pdbx_seq_one_letter_code
_entity_poly.pdbx_strand_id
1 'polypeptide(L)'
;MSYTANIVDKAVHLLNKVRPSAETTENGVEEQKTPKGGDFLVKTTPAAHVFIPEEWNEEQVMMANSLREFIEQEIHPILEELDAQKDPELSPRLLEKAGEMGFLSLAIPEEYGGLDMDFNTNLLFGEVGALGFSFATTIGAHTSIGSLPIVFYGNDDQKARYLPQIATGQLKAAYCLTEPGAGSDANSGKTKAMLNSAGTHYLLNGQKMWITNGGFADVFIVFAKIDQDEDLSAFIVEKAFGGIELGAEEKKLGIKGSSTVQVFFTDCPVPVENLLSKRAEGFKIALNILNTGRIKLAAGAVGGCKMAIHKAIQYANERVQFEQPIAQFGAIQHKLAETTARTFAAESATYRIGYNIDQKYRELLAAGFTSSQAKLNAIKEFAIECSVMKVHASEVLAYVVDEVLQVHGGMGYAVETGIERGYRDARITRIYEGTSEINRMLSVGELFKRAFKNKEIDLSGSLKQLPLHLLKNTLPNTGNDKFAREKELVQNLKDAFLLVGLRAAQKLKMELAKQQEIVLLLADMLAEAYVSESVWLRIEKLYAKEEGAKKTEELKMKRNLARIYLYESLDKARKAGEDAITGFATGAEKAVLLRLLYRLLPKYEVNPIQLRRKVAEYLSRQNGYAFIGY
;
A
#
# COMPACT_ATOMS: atom_id res chain seq x y z
N MET A 1 -1.98 13.45 -18.17
CA MET A 1 -3.42 13.53 -17.82
C MET A 1 -4.31 12.51 -18.57
N SER A 2 -3.76 11.60 -19.39
CA SER A 2 -4.55 10.84 -20.38
C SER A 2 -4.77 9.34 -20.08
N TYR A 3 -4.38 8.80 -18.92
CA TYR A 3 -4.56 7.36 -18.63
C TYR A 3 -5.60 7.06 -17.53
N THR A 4 -5.55 7.71 -16.37
CA THR A 4 -6.57 7.57 -15.32
C THR A 4 -7.92 8.14 -15.76
N ALA A 5 -7.93 9.31 -16.40
CA ALA A 5 -9.12 9.84 -17.06
C ALA A 5 -9.64 8.85 -18.10
N ASN A 6 -8.78 8.25 -18.91
CA ASN A 6 -9.14 7.32 -19.99
C ASN A 6 -9.62 5.94 -19.49
N ILE A 7 -9.17 5.46 -18.31
CA ILE A 7 -9.72 4.28 -17.65
C ILE A 7 -11.13 4.57 -17.12
N VAL A 8 -11.31 5.68 -16.42
CA VAL A 8 -12.63 6.07 -15.88
C VAL A 8 -13.59 6.38 -17.03
N ASP A 9 -13.16 7.12 -18.05
CA ASP A 9 -13.90 7.41 -19.27
C ASP A 9 -14.34 6.11 -19.97
N LYS A 10 -13.41 5.17 -20.22
CA LYS A 10 -13.75 3.89 -20.89
C LYS A 10 -14.67 3.01 -20.04
N ALA A 11 -14.60 3.06 -18.71
CA ALA A 11 -15.48 2.33 -17.81
C ALA A 11 -16.91 2.89 -17.84
N VAL A 12 -17.05 4.22 -17.84
CA VAL A 12 -18.34 4.88 -17.83
C VAL A 12 -19.04 4.82 -19.20
N HIS A 13 -18.30 4.69 -20.30
CA HIS A 13 -18.89 4.56 -21.64
C HIS A 13 -19.85 3.35 -21.75
N LEU A 14 -19.60 2.30 -20.96
CA LEU A 14 -20.35 1.05 -20.97
C LEU A 14 -21.58 1.05 -20.05
N LEU A 15 -21.71 2.03 -19.15
CA LEU A 15 -22.91 2.23 -18.33
C LEU A 15 -24.17 2.48 -19.18
N ASN A 16 -24.02 3.03 -20.39
CA ASN A 16 -25.14 3.31 -21.30
C ASN A 16 -25.61 2.09 -22.12
N LYS A 17 -24.97 0.91 -22.00
CA LYS A 17 -25.29 -0.29 -22.80
C LYS A 17 -25.91 -1.46 -22.01
N VAL A 18 -26.24 -1.28 -20.73
CA VAL A 18 -26.81 -2.36 -19.91
C VAL A 18 -28.33 -2.30 -19.89
N ARG A 19 -28.98 -3.20 -20.64
CA ARG A 19 -30.35 -3.66 -20.35
C ARG A 19 -30.27 -4.89 -19.42
N PRO A 20 -31.22 -5.11 -18.51
CA PRO A 20 -31.21 -6.29 -17.64
C PRO A 20 -31.56 -7.54 -18.46
N SER A 21 -30.66 -8.52 -18.51
CA SER A 21 -31.00 -9.90 -18.87
C SER A 21 -30.97 -10.74 -17.59
N ALA A 22 -32.08 -11.43 -17.34
CA ALA A 22 -32.20 -12.42 -16.29
C ALA A 22 -31.59 -13.73 -16.78
N GLU A 23 -30.61 -14.27 -16.07
CA GLU A 23 -30.23 -15.68 -16.19
C GLU A 23 -30.10 -16.29 -14.81
N THR A 24 -30.63 -17.51 -14.74
CA THR A 24 -30.89 -18.38 -13.61
C THR A 24 -29.60 -18.94 -13.01
N THR A 25 -29.48 -18.88 -11.69
CA THR A 25 -28.43 -19.55 -10.92
C THR A 25 -28.78 -21.01 -10.69
N GLU A 26 -27.98 -21.93 -11.24
CA GLU A 26 -27.95 -23.33 -10.81
C GLU A 26 -27.04 -23.47 -9.59
N ASN A 27 -27.56 -24.14 -8.55
CA ASN A 27 -26.85 -24.46 -7.31
C ASN A 27 -25.98 -25.71 -7.52
N GLY A 28 -24.66 -25.50 -7.60
CA GLY A 28 -23.64 -26.54 -7.42
C GLY A 28 -22.79 -26.22 -6.20
N VAL A 29 -22.37 -27.25 -5.45
CA VAL A 29 -21.50 -27.13 -4.29
C VAL A 29 -20.17 -26.49 -4.72
N GLU A 30 -19.95 -25.21 -4.40
CA GLU A 30 -18.77 -24.45 -4.83
C GLU A 30 -17.52 -24.85 -4.04
N GLU A 31 -16.51 -25.40 -4.73
CA GLU A 31 -15.12 -25.27 -4.31
C GLU A 31 -14.80 -23.77 -4.14
N GLN A 32 -14.30 -23.41 -2.96
CA GLN A 32 -14.29 -22.04 -2.50
C GLN A 32 -13.20 -21.21 -3.19
N LYS A 33 -13.56 -20.51 -4.27
CA LYS A 33 -12.64 -19.65 -5.04
C LYS A 33 -12.14 -18.46 -4.23
N THR A 34 -10.89 -18.05 -4.46
CA THR A 34 -10.28 -16.86 -3.84
C THR A 34 -11.13 -15.61 -4.17
N PRO A 35 -11.34 -14.67 -3.22
CA PRO A 35 -12.04 -13.43 -3.51
C PRO A 35 -11.36 -12.66 -4.65
N LYS A 36 -12.17 -12.05 -5.51
CA LYS A 36 -11.68 -11.11 -6.52
C LYS A 36 -11.41 -9.75 -5.88
N GLY A 37 -10.50 -8.97 -6.44
CA GLY A 37 -10.31 -7.59 -6.00
C GLY A 37 -11.60 -6.78 -6.15
N GLY A 38 -11.98 -6.05 -5.11
CA GLY A 38 -13.25 -5.33 -5.00
C GLY A 38 -14.44 -6.17 -4.54
N ASP A 39 -14.32 -7.50 -4.40
CA ASP A 39 -15.42 -8.36 -3.91
C ASP A 39 -15.86 -7.99 -2.49
N PHE A 40 -14.98 -7.36 -1.70
CA PHE A 40 -15.30 -6.96 -0.33
C PHE A 40 -16.52 -6.03 -0.23
N LEU A 41 -16.88 -5.31 -1.30
CA LEU A 41 -18.06 -4.46 -1.35
C LEU A 41 -19.37 -5.23 -1.50
N VAL A 42 -19.33 -6.42 -2.09
CA VAL A 42 -20.51 -7.15 -2.58
C VAL A 42 -20.65 -8.55 -1.99
N LYS A 43 -19.58 -9.10 -1.42
CA LYS A 43 -19.55 -10.41 -0.76
C LYS A 43 -19.18 -10.26 0.71
N THR A 44 -19.74 -11.14 1.52
CA THR A 44 -19.33 -11.31 2.92
C THR A 44 -18.03 -12.10 2.97
N THR A 45 -17.03 -11.59 3.68
CA THR A 45 -15.78 -12.31 3.94
C THR A 45 -15.86 -13.01 5.30
N PRO A 46 -15.70 -14.35 5.39
CA PRO A 46 -15.59 -15.02 6.69
C PRO A 46 -14.28 -14.65 7.38
N ALA A 47 -14.33 -14.36 8.69
CA ALA A 47 -13.13 -14.04 9.48
C ALA A 47 -12.08 -15.16 9.48
N ALA A 48 -12.50 -16.42 9.35
CA ALA A 48 -11.59 -17.56 9.23
C ALA A 48 -10.69 -17.50 7.98
N HIS A 49 -11.11 -16.78 6.93
CA HIS A 49 -10.47 -16.79 5.61
C HIS A 49 -9.56 -15.58 5.36
N VAL A 50 -9.30 -14.74 6.36
CA VAL A 50 -8.30 -13.68 6.27
C VAL A 50 -7.09 -14.03 7.10
N PHE A 51 -5.89 -13.68 6.64
CA PHE A 51 -4.72 -13.68 7.50
C PHE A 51 -4.79 -12.53 8.49
N ILE A 52 -4.33 -12.79 9.72
CA ILE A 52 -4.11 -11.76 10.73
C ILE A 52 -2.66 -11.80 11.20
N PRO A 53 -2.06 -10.68 11.62
CA PRO A 53 -0.67 -10.66 12.10
C PRO A 53 -0.40 -11.69 13.20
N GLU A 54 -1.36 -12.06 14.05
CA GLU A 54 -1.18 -13.11 15.07
C GLU A 54 -1.07 -14.55 14.52
N GLU A 55 -0.82 -14.72 13.22
CA GLU A 55 -0.69 -16.01 12.53
C GLU A 55 0.68 -16.22 11.89
N TRP A 56 1.65 -15.33 12.13
CA TRP A 56 3.04 -15.59 11.72
C TRP A 56 3.54 -16.89 12.33
N ASN A 57 4.23 -17.69 11.52
CA ASN A 57 4.91 -18.89 12.01
C ASN A 57 6.30 -18.55 12.58
N GLU A 58 6.92 -19.51 13.27
CA GLU A 58 8.21 -19.31 13.93
C GLU A 58 9.33 -18.89 12.96
N GLU A 59 9.36 -19.46 11.75
CA GLU A 59 10.36 -19.13 10.73
C GLU A 59 10.24 -17.68 10.25
N GLN A 60 9.01 -17.23 9.96
CA GLN A 60 8.72 -15.85 9.55
C GLN A 60 9.10 -14.86 10.66
N VAL A 61 8.81 -15.19 11.92
CA VAL A 61 9.19 -14.38 13.10
C VAL A 61 10.71 -14.32 13.25
N MET A 62 11.40 -15.46 13.15
CA MET A 62 12.87 -15.53 13.24
C MET A 62 13.52 -14.68 12.16
N MET A 63 13.07 -14.78 10.92
CA MET A 63 13.57 -14.00 9.81
C MET A 63 13.35 -12.50 10.00
N ALA A 64 12.17 -12.10 10.47
CA ALA A 64 11.87 -10.70 10.81
C ALA A 64 12.77 -10.18 11.94
N ASN A 65 13.06 -11.00 12.95
CA ASN A 65 13.96 -10.64 14.05
C ASN A 65 15.41 -10.51 13.58
N SER A 66 15.90 -11.40 12.71
CA SER A 66 17.24 -11.28 12.10
C SER A 66 17.41 -9.95 11.35
N LEU A 67 16.40 -9.54 10.58
CA LEU A 67 16.44 -8.23 9.90
C LEU A 67 16.40 -7.06 10.89
N ARG A 68 15.61 -7.16 11.96
CA ARG A 68 15.55 -6.15 13.03
C ARG A 68 16.92 -5.98 13.69
N GLU A 69 17.56 -7.09 14.06
CA GLU A 69 18.90 -7.09 14.68
C GLU A 69 19.94 -6.46 13.75
N PHE A 70 19.92 -6.81 12.46
CA PHE A 70 20.78 -6.17 11.46
C PHE A 70 20.56 -4.64 11.44
N ILE A 71 19.32 -4.17 11.43
CA ILE A 71 19.02 -2.74 11.43
C ILE A 71 19.52 -2.06 12.71
N GLU A 72 19.26 -2.66 13.87
CA GLU A 72 19.64 -2.10 15.16
C GLU A 72 21.17 -2.07 15.37
N GLN A 73 21.90 -3.06 14.84
CA GLN A 73 23.34 -3.18 15.01
C GLN A 73 24.15 -2.48 13.92
N GLU A 74 23.70 -2.55 12.66
CA GLU A 74 24.48 -2.08 11.50
C GLU A 74 24.00 -0.72 10.97
N ILE A 75 22.73 -0.36 11.16
CA ILE A 75 22.15 0.86 10.59
C ILE A 75 22.00 1.96 11.64
N HIS A 76 21.36 1.67 12.78
CA HIS A 76 21.06 2.67 13.82
C HIS A 76 22.29 3.45 14.32
N PRO A 77 23.46 2.81 14.55
CA PRO A 77 24.65 3.52 15.04
C PRO A 77 25.24 4.54 14.05
N ILE A 78 24.93 4.42 12.77
CA ILE A 78 25.53 5.22 11.68
C ILE A 78 24.51 6.09 10.94
N LEU A 79 23.31 6.27 11.50
CA LEU A 79 22.22 7.01 10.87
C LEU A 79 22.59 8.45 10.48
N GLU A 80 23.44 9.13 11.25
CA GLU A 80 23.92 10.47 10.90
C GLU A 80 24.93 10.46 9.75
N GLU A 81 25.82 9.46 9.73
CA GLU A 81 26.79 9.27 8.65
C GLU A 81 26.08 8.94 7.33
N LEU A 82 25.09 8.05 7.38
CA LEU A 82 24.21 7.74 6.26
C LEU A 82 23.52 9.00 5.71
N ASP A 83 22.88 9.79 6.57
CA ASP A 83 22.20 11.02 6.14
C ASP A 83 23.17 12.09 5.60
N ALA A 84 24.43 12.08 6.02
CA ALA A 84 25.45 13.00 5.55
C ALA A 84 26.02 12.63 4.17
N GLN A 85 25.88 11.36 3.74
CA GLN A 85 26.35 10.83 2.45
C GLN A 85 27.82 11.22 2.11
N LYS A 86 28.71 11.22 3.12
CA LYS A 86 30.12 11.57 2.93
C LYS A 86 30.95 10.43 2.32
N ASP A 87 30.59 9.19 2.67
CA ASP A 87 31.17 7.97 2.11
C ASP A 87 30.22 7.39 1.05
N PRO A 88 30.56 7.44 -0.26
CA PRO A 88 29.71 6.89 -1.30
C PRO A 88 29.61 5.35 -1.26
N GLU A 89 30.54 4.67 -0.59
CA GLU A 89 30.58 3.19 -0.51
C GLU A 89 29.80 2.64 0.70
N LEU A 90 29.31 3.51 1.58
CA LEU A 90 28.60 3.09 2.79
C LEU A 90 27.31 2.31 2.47
N SER A 91 26.42 2.89 1.66
CA SER A 91 25.16 2.24 1.27
C SER A 91 25.36 0.97 0.42
N PRO A 92 26.28 0.94 -0.58
CA PRO A 92 26.65 -0.29 -1.29
C PRO A 92 27.10 -1.42 -0.35
N ARG A 93 28.00 -1.14 0.59
CA ARG A 93 28.50 -2.13 1.55
C ARG A 93 27.42 -2.65 2.50
N LEU A 94 26.49 -1.80 2.91
CA LEU A 94 25.33 -2.22 3.71
C LEU A 94 24.37 -3.12 2.92
N LEU A 95 24.18 -2.85 1.62
CA LEU A 95 23.42 -3.74 0.73
C LEU A 95 24.11 -5.09 0.58
N GLU A 96 25.43 -5.13 0.39
CA GLU A 96 26.20 -6.38 0.33
C GLU A 96 26.03 -7.21 1.60
N LYS A 97 26.20 -6.59 2.78
CA LYS A 97 25.93 -7.25 4.08
C LYS A 97 24.50 -7.78 4.17
N ALA A 98 23.51 -7.01 3.73
CA ALA A 98 22.12 -7.47 3.69
C ALA A 98 21.93 -8.66 2.72
N GLY A 99 22.68 -8.69 1.63
CA GLY A 99 22.73 -9.80 0.67
C GLY A 99 23.33 -11.08 1.25
N GLU A 100 24.42 -10.96 2.02
CA GLU A 100 25.04 -12.08 2.75
C GLU A 100 24.06 -12.75 3.74
N MET A 101 23.14 -11.96 4.31
CA MET A 101 22.08 -12.44 5.20
C MET A 101 20.82 -12.93 4.47
N GLY A 102 20.77 -12.85 3.13
CA GLY A 102 19.64 -13.27 2.30
C GLY A 102 18.48 -12.25 2.22
N PHE A 103 18.66 -11.03 2.73
CA PHE A 103 17.58 -10.03 2.79
C PHE A 103 17.27 -9.39 1.43
N LEU A 104 18.11 -9.58 0.41
CA LEU A 104 17.86 -9.08 -0.94
C LEU A 104 17.12 -10.07 -1.84
N SER A 105 16.95 -11.32 -1.40
CA SER A 105 16.58 -12.43 -2.26
C SER A 105 15.18 -13.03 -1.99
N LEU A 106 14.41 -12.43 -1.07
CA LEU A 106 13.08 -12.90 -0.65
C LEU A 106 12.08 -13.11 -1.79
N ALA A 107 12.08 -12.25 -2.81
CA ALA A 107 11.14 -12.34 -3.92
C ALA A 107 11.74 -13.01 -5.18
N ILE A 108 13.00 -13.43 -5.11
CA ILE A 108 13.71 -14.06 -6.21
C ILE A 108 13.47 -15.57 -6.14
N PRO A 109 13.14 -16.25 -7.26
CA PRO A 109 12.95 -17.70 -7.28
C PRO A 109 14.20 -18.46 -6.84
N GLU A 110 14.03 -19.62 -6.21
CA GLU A 110 15.12 -20.48 -5.72
C GLU A 110 16.09 -20.90 -6.84
N GLU A 111 15.58 -21.18 -8.04
CA GLU A 111 16.38 -21.54 -9.22
C GLU A 111 17.37 -20.44 -9.64
N TYR A 112 17.16 -19.21 -9.19
CA TYR A 112 18.05 -18.06 -9.41
C TYR A 112 18.75 -17.61 -8.11
N GLY A 113 18.85 -18.47 -7.10
CA GLY A 113 19.56 -18.21 -5.85
C GLY A 113 18.79 -17.36 -4.83
N GLY A 114 17.46 -17.28 -4.97
CA GLY A 114 16.59 -16.60 -3.99
C GLY A 114 15.90 -17.53 -3.01
N LEU A 115 14.99 -16.96 -2.21
CA LEU A 115 14.23 -17.68 -1.17
C LEU A 115 12.77 -17.96 -1.56
N ASP A 116 12.30 -17.38 -2.66
CA ASP A 116 10.93 -17.50 -3.16
C ASP A 116 9.80 -17.39 -2.11
N MET A 117 9.97 -16.48 -1.15
CA MET A 117 9.06 -16.34 -0.02
C MET A 117 7.69 -15.82 -0.44
N ASP A 118 6.67 -16.21 0.33
CA ASP A 118 5.31 -15.73 0.12
C ASP A 118 5.22 -14.20 0.24
N PHE A 119 4.15 -13.65 -0.33
CA PHE A 119 3.97 -12.22 -0.44
C PHE A 119 3.83 -11.56 0.92
N ASN A 120 3.13 -12.18 1.87
CA ASN A 120 3.00 -11.66 3.23
C ASN A 120 4.34 -11.62 3.97
N THR A 121 5.18 -12.65 3.83
CA THR A 121 6.57 -12.63 4.36
C THR A 121 7.36 -11.47 3.77
N ASN A 122 7.24 -11.21 2.46
CA ASN A 122 7.84 -10.03 1.83
C ASN A 122 7.31 -8.70 2.40
N LEU A 123 6.03 -8.62 2.77
CA LEU A 123 5.47 -7.43 3.43
C LEU A 123 6.01 -7.27 4.85
N LEU A 124 6.16 -8.35 5.62
CA LEU A 124 6.75 -8.33 6.96
C LEU A 124 8.18 -7.81 6.92
N PHE A 125 8.97 -8.26 5.94
CA PHE A 125 10.31 -7.71 5.68
C PHE A 125 10.29 -6.22 5.33
N GLY A 126 9.30 -5.76 4.56
CA GLY A 126 9.12 -4.33 4.28
C GLY A 126 8.76 -3.53 5.54
N GLU A 127 7.93 -4.10 6.42
CA GLU A 127 7.57 -3.49 7.71
C GLU A 127 8.79 -3.34 8.61
N VAL A 128 9.57 -4.42 8.80
CA VAL A 128 10.78 -4.39 9.63
C VAL A 128 11.88 -3.54 8.97
N GLY A 129 12.03 -3.63 7.64
CA GLY A 129 12.98 -2.84 6.87
C GLY A 129 12.83 -1.33 7.09
N ALA A 130 11.59 -0.85 7.30
CA ALA A 130 11.31 0.55 7.54
C ALA A 130 11.95 1.13 8.83
N LEU A 131 12.36 0.28 9.78
CA LEU A 131 13.13 0.73 10.94
C LEU A 131 14.52 1.28 10.56
N GLY A 132 15.00 1.00 9.35
CA GLY A 132 16.26 1.51 8.80
C GLY A 132 16.19 2.92 8.19
N PHE A 133 15.07 3.65 8.33
CA PHE A 133 14.88 5.02 7.80
C PHE A 133 15.22 5.13 6.30
N SER A 134 16.23 5.93 5.93
CA SER A 134 16.64 6.14 4.54
C SER A 134 17.16 4.86 3.88
N PHE A 135 17.80 3.96 4.64
CA PHE A 135 18.23 2.66 4.12
C PHE A 135 17.06 1.78 3.68
N ALA A 136 15.88 1.92 4.29
CA ALA A 136 14.66 1.24 3.86
C ALA A 136 14.29 1.57 2.41
N THR A 137 14.56 2.80 1.96
CA THR A 137 14.36 3.21 0.56
C THR A 137 15.39 2.56 -0.36
N THR A 138 16.64 2.48 0.07
CA THR A 138 17.72 1.83 -0.68
C THR A 138 17.48 0.34 -0.90
N ILE A 139 17.22 -0.42 0.17
CA ILE A 139 16.92 -1.87 0.08
C ILE A 139 15.57 -2.11 -0.59
N GLY A 140 14.58 -1.25 -0.33
CA GLY A 140 13.26 -1.34 -0.95
C GLY A 140 13.32 -1.16 -2.46
N ALA A 141 14.04 -0.15 -2.96
CA ALA A 141 14.19 0.09 -4.39
C ALA A 141 14.90 -1.09 -5.08
N HIS A 142 15.94 -1.63 -4.45
CA HIS A 142 16.68 -2.79 -4.96
C HIS A 142 15.80 -4.04 -5.07
N THR A 143 15.07 -4.39 -4.00
CA THR A 143 14.27 -5.62 -3.88
C THR A 143 12.86 -5.54 -4.47
N SER A 144 12.46 -4.36 -4.94
CA SER A 144 11.17 -4.14 -5.60
C SER A 144 11.35 -3.69 -7.05
N ILE A 145 11.30 -2.39 -7.30
CA ILE A 145 11.32 -1.80 -8.64
C ILE A 145 12.61 -2.11 -9.41
N GLY A 146 13.73 -2.34 -8.73
CA GLY A 146 15.00 -2.72 -9.35
C GLY A 146 15.03 -4.17 -9.83
N SER A 147 14.61 -5.13 -9.01
CA SER A 147 14.72 -6.57 -9.31
C SER A 147 13.46 -7.19 -9.93
N LEU A 148 12.26 -6.80 -9.47
CA LEU A 148 11.01 -7.43 -9.87
C LEU A 148 10.66 -7.33 -11.36
N PRO A 149 11.07 -6.27 -12.11
CA PRO A 149 10.90 -6.29 -13.56
C PRO A 149 11.57 -7.51 -14.21
N ILE A 150 12.78 -7.88 -13.77
CA ILE A 150 13.48 -9.06 -14.28
C ILE A 150 12.80 -10.34 -13.80
N VAL A 151 12.38 -10.41 -12.52
CA VAL A 151 11.68 -11.59 -11.97
C VAL A 151 10.38 -11.90 -12.74
N PHE A 152 9.59 -10.87 -13.08
CA PHE A 152 8.28 -11.06 -13.71
C PHE A 152 8.33 -11.10 -15.24
N TYR A 153 9.28 -10.40 -15.86
CA TYR A 153 9.28 -10.18 -17.32
C TYR A 153 10.58 -10.59 -18.02
N GLY A 154 11.61 -10.95 -17.27
CA GLY A 154 12.85 -11.47 -17.84
C GLY A 154 12.60 -12.79 -18.58
N ASN A 155 13.29 -12.98 -19.69
CA ASN A 155 13.46 -14.32 -20.26
C ASN A 155 14.47 -15.12 -19.41
N ASP A 156 14.65 -16.41 -19.72
CA ASP A 156 15.47 -17.31 -18.91
C ASP A 156 16.95 -16.86 -18.87
N ASP A 157 17.50 -16.39 -20.00
CA ASP A 157 18.88 -15.89 -20.09
C ASP A 157 19.08 -14.62 -19.23
N GLN A 158 18.14 -13.68 -19.29
CA GLN A 158 18.16 -12.46 -18.48
C GLN A 158 18.06 -12.82 -16.99
N LYS A 159 17.15 -13.72 -16.61
CA LYS A 159 17.01 -14.12 -15.20
C LYS A 159 18.27 -14.80 -14.68
N ALA A 160 18.81 -15.77 -15.43
CA ALA A 160 20.02 -16.49 -15.07
C ALA A 160 21.24 -15.56 -14.95
N ARG A 161 21.34 -14.55 -15.82
CA ARG A 161 22.43 -13.58 -15.81
C ARG A 161 22.38 -12.62 -14.61
N TYR A 162 21.21 -12.04 -14.33
CA TYR A 162 21.12 -10.90 -13.40
C TYR A 162 20.66 -11.30 -11.99
N LEU A 163 19.66 -12.19 -11.86
CA LEU A 163 19.00 -12.41 -10.57
C LEU A 163 19.93 -12.98 -9.48
N PRO A 164 20.85 -13.95 -9.75
CA PRO A 164 21.75 -14.45 -8.71
C PRO A 164 22.68 -13.36 -8.13
N GLN A 165 23.12 -12.43 -8.97
CA GLN A 165 24.01 -11.34 -8.55
C GLN A 165 23.25 -10.21 -7.86
N ILE A 166 21.99 -9.98 -8.24
CA ILE A 166 21.09 -9.06 -7.54
C ILE A 166 20.73 -9.63 -6.16
N ALA A 167 20.42 -10.93 -6.08
CA ALA A 167 20.06 -11.63 -4.85
C ALA A 167 21.13 -11.54 -3.74
N THR A 168 22.40 -11.44 -4.13
CA THR A 168 23.56 -11.34 -3.23
C THR A 168 24.03 -9.90 -3.01
N GLY A 169 23.47 -8.93 -3.74
CA GLY A 169 23.94 -7.54 -3.71
C GLY A 169 25.23 -7.29 -4.49
N GLN A 170 25.76 -8.30 -5.20
CA GLN A 170 26.90 -8.11 -6.12
C GLN A 170 26.57 -7.08 -7.21
N LEU A 171 25.36 -7.15 -7.79
CA LEU A 171 24.82 -6.13 -8.68
C LEU A 171 23.72 -5.33 -7.98
N LYS A 172 23.90 -4.01 -7.88
CA LYS A 172 22.92 -3.10 -7.27
C LYS A 172 21.96 -2.59 -8.35
N ALA A 173 20.66 -2.76 -8.13
CA ALA A 173 19.63 -2.39 -9.10
C ALA A 173 18.99 -1.02 -8.81
N ALA A 174 18.66 -0.30 -9.89
CA ALA A 174 17.89 0.94 -9.89
C ALA A 174 16.79 0.92 -10.97
N TYR A 175 15.82 1.83 -10.85
CA TYR A 175 14.64 1.90 -11.72
C TYR A 175 14.47 3.29 -12.32
N CYS A 176 14.48 3.37 -13.66
CA CYS A 176 14.63 4.57 -14.46
C CYS A 176 13.40 4.87 -15.31
N LEU A 177 12.30 5.25 -14.64
CA LEU A 177 11.03 5.59 -15.30
C LEU A 177 10.84 7.10 -15.45
N THR A 178 10.89 7.83 -14.33
CA THR A 178 10.53 9.24 -14.24
C THR A 178 11.50 10.14 -15.00
N GLU A 179 10.96 11.17 -15.65
CA GLU A 179 11.70 12.22 -16.35
C GLU A 179 11.25 13.59 -15.86
N PRO A 180 12.03 14.68 -16.09
CA PRO A 180 11.64 16.03 -15.66
C PRO A 180 10.24 16.46 -16.14
N GLY A 181 9.85 16.03 -17.35
CA GLY A 181 8.52 16.31 -17.91
C GLY A 181 7.47 15.20 -17.70
N ALA A 182 7.82 14.08 -17.07
CA ALA A 182 6.96 12.89 -16.97
C ALA A 182 7.09 12.20 -15.61
N GLY A 183 6.23 12.60 -14.66
CA GLY A 183 6.05 11.97 -13.35
C GLY A 183 4.81 11.06 -13.32
N SER A 184 3.68 11.60 -12.85
CA SER A 184 2.39 10.88 -12.81
C SER A 184 1.92 10.42 -14.20
N ASP A 185 2.31 11.12 -15.27
CA ASP A 185 2.05 10.75 -16.67
C ASP A 185 3.27 10.02 -17.25
N ALA A 186 3.66 8.90 -16.63
CA ALA A 186 4.95 8.25 -16.91
C ALA A 186 5.13 7.84 -18.39
N ASN A 187 4.04 7.44 -19.08
CA ASN A 187 4.10 7.04 -20.50
C ASN A 187 4.45 8.17 -21.47
N SER A 188 4.37 9.43 -21.01
CA SER A 188 4.75 10.62 -21.79
C SER A 188 6.27 10.88 -21.81
N GLY A 189 7.07 9.99 -21.21
CA GLY A 189 8.54 10.05 -21.25
C GLY A 189 9.08 10.17 -22.68
N LYS A 190 10.18 10.92 -22.81
CA LYS A 190 10.81 11.33 -24.07
C LYS A 190 12.17 10.68 -24.32
N THR A 191 12.71 9.91 -23.37
CA THR A 191 13.92 9.11 -23.62
C THR A 191 13.69 8.20 -24.81
N LYS A 192 14.62 8.22 -25.77
CA LYS A 192 14.53 7.49 -27.03
C LYS A 192 15.51 6.33 -27.07
N ALA A 193 15.15 5.28 -27.78
CA ALA A 193 15.99 4.16 -28.15
C ALA A 193 15.93 4.02 -29.68
N MET A 194 17.08 4.04 -30.35
CA MET A 194 17.16 3.83 -31.79
C MET A 194 18.06 2.64 -32.10
N LEU A 195 17.60 1.73 -32.95
CA LEU A 195 18.43 0.59 -33.35
C LEU A 195 19.63 1.10 -34.17
N ASN A 196 20.83 0.63 -33.84
CA ASN A 196 22.03 0.97 -34.60
C ASN A 196 21.98 0.36 -36.01
N SER A 197 22.83 0.84 -36.92
CA SER A 197 22.88 0.37 -38.30
C SER A 197 23.17 -1.13 -38.45
N ALA A 198 23.88 -1.72 -37.48
CA ALA A 198 24.19 -3.15 -37.45
C ALA A 198 23.04 -4.03 -36.91
N GLY A 199 22.00 -3.44 -36.33
CA GLY A 199 20.89 -4.18 -35.74
C GLY A 199 21.20 -4.91 -34.43
N THR A 200 22.32 -4.58 -33.78
CA THR A 200 22.82 -5.31 -32.60
C THR A 200 22.57 -4.60 -31.28
N HIS A 201 22.41 -3.28 -31.30
CA HIS A 201 22.21 -2.46 -30.09
C HIS A 201 21.18 -1.37 -30.33
N TYR A 202 20.42 -1.03 -29.30
CA TYR A 202 19.69 0.22 -29.17
C TYR A 202 20.59 1.30 -28.58
N LEU A 203 20.62 2.48 -29.21
CA LEU A 203 21.29 3.67 -28.70
C LEU A 203 20.28 4.49 -27.90
N LEU A 204 20.44 4.51 -26.58
CA LEU A 204 19.56 5.24 -25.67
C LEU A 204 20.03 6.69 -25.50
N ASN A 205 19.09 7.63 -25.64
CA ASN A 205 19.31 9.06 -25.47
C ASN A 205 18.18 9.69 -24.63
N GLY A 206 18.53 10.34 -23.53
CA GLY A 206 17.55 11.01 -22.69
C GLY A 206 18.02 11.27 -21.26
N GLN A 207 17.08 11.66 -20.41
CA GLN A 207 17.34 12.03 -19.02
C GLN A 207 16.27 11.42 -18.12
N LYS A 208 16.74 10.81 -17.03
CA LYS A 208 15.92 10.27 -15.95
C LYS A 208 16.13 11.07 -14.68
N MET A 209 15.08 11.18 -13.89
CA MET A 209 15.02 12.06 -12.72
C MET A 209 14.56 11.28 -11.49
N TRP A 210 15.13 11.62 -10.33
CA TRP A 210 14.79 11.01 -9.03
C TRP A 210 15.13 9.51 -8.95
N ILE A 211 16.29 9.12 -9.47
CA ILE A 211 16.66 7.71 -9.56
C ILE A 211 17.29 7.25 -8.26
N THR A 212 16.49 6.54 -7.47
CA THR A 212 16.92 5.90 -6.24
C THR A 212 18.01 4.87 -6.54
N ASN A 213 19.04 4.82 -5.70
CA ASN A 213 20.28 4.02 -5.87
C ASN A 213 21.14 4.43 -7.07
N GLY A 214 20.73 5.43 -7.86
CA GLY A 214 21.41 5.74 -9.12
C GLY A 214 22.87 6.17 -8.97
N GLY A 215 23.27 6.69 -7.80
CA GLY A 215 24.67 7.04 -7.51
C GLY A 215 25.62 5.84 -7.51
N PHE A 216 25.12 4.63 -7.25
CA PHE A 216 25.95 3.42 -7.10
C PHE A 216 25.40 2.18 -7.82
N ALA A 217 24.25 2.25 -8.49
CA ALA A 217 23.67 1.10 -9.17
C ALA A 217 24.54 0.61 -10.35
N ASP A 218 24.61 -0.71 -10.49
CA ASP A 218 25.29 -1.41 -11.59
C ASP A 218 24.32 -1.71 -12.74
N VAL A 219 23.05 -1.93 -12.41
CA VAL A 219 21.99 -2.26 -13.38
C VAL A 219 20.80 -1.33 -13.22
N PHE A 220 20.31 -0.81 -14.33
CA PHE A 220 19.18 0.10 -14.40
C PHE A 220 18.06 -0.51 -15.25
N ILE A 221 16.84 -0.53 -14.74
CA ILE A 221 15.66 -0.81 -15.57
C ILE A 221 15.20 0.50 -16.21
N VAL A 222 15.54 0.73 -17.48
CA VAL A 222 15.33 1.99 -18.18
C VAL A 222 14.13 1.91 -19.11
N PHE A 223 13.24 2.90 -19.03
CA PHE A 223 12.09 3.00 -19.94
C PHE A 223 12.36 4.00 -21.05
N ALA A 224 12.18 3.62 -22.30
CA ALA A 224 12.41 4.49 -23.45
C ALA A 224 11.44 4.17 -24.61
N LYS A 225 11.19 5.14 -25.47
CA LYS A 225 10.42 4.95 -26.71
C LYS A 225 11.34 4.48 -27.81
N ILE A 226 10.98 3.38 -28.47
CA ILE A 226 11.69 2.95 -29.68
C ILE A 226 11.11 3.73 -30.87
N ASP A 227 11.97 4.40 -31.63
CA ASP A 227 11.59 5.21 -32.79
C ASP A 227 10.48 6.24 -32.48
N GLN A 228 9.27 6.00 -32.97
CA GLN A 228 8.07 6.85 -32.84
C GLN A 228 6.95 6.12 -32.08
N ASP A 229 7.26 5.06 -31.34
CA ASP A 229 6.26 4.32 -30.58
C ASP A 229 5.53 5.22 -29.58
N GLU A 230 4.21 5.02 -29.46
CA GLU A 230 3.41 5.76 -28.48
C GLU A 230 3.74 5.30 -27.05
N ASP A 231 3.90 3.99 -26.85
CA ASP A 231 4.14 3.36 -25.57
C ASP A 231 5.62 3.09 -25.30
N LEU A 232 6.00 3.17 -24.02
CA LEU A 232 7.35 2.87 -23.57
C LEU A 232 7.71 1.39 -23.76
N SER A 233 8.98 1.13 -24.06
CA SER A 233 9.65 -0.16 -23.90
C SER A 233 10.55 -0.12 -22.66
N ALA A 234 10.87 -1.29 -22.10
CA ALA A 234 11.77 -1.40 -20.94
C ALA A 234 13.06 -2.12 -21.34
N PHE A 235 14.18 -1.70 -20.75
CA PHE A 235 15.52 -2.22 -21.05
C PHE A 235 16.26 -2.51 -19.75
N ILE A 236 17.02 -3.61 -19.71
CA ILE A 236 18.04 -3.84 -18.70
C ILE A 236 19.32 -3.14 -19.17
N VAL A 237 19.78 -2.12 -18.46
CA VAL A 237 20.95 -1.33 -18.86
C VAL A 237 22.03 -1.45 -17.80
N GLU A 238 23.18 -2.00 -18.16
CA GLU A 238 24.34 -2.06 -17.26
C GLU A 238 25.11 -0.75 -17.30
N LYS A 239 25.58 -0.27 -16.15
CA LYS A 239 26.46 0.91 -16.04
C LYS A 239 27.70 0.77 -16.92
N ALA A 240 28.20 -0.46 -17.05
CA ALA A 240 29.38 -0.82 -17.84
C ALA A 240 29.20 -0.64 -19.36
N PHE A 241 27.97 -0.52 -19.87
CA PHE A 241 27.74 -0.27 -21.30
C PHE A 241 28.22 1.11 -21.75
N GLY A 242 28.46 2.03 -20.81
CA GLY A 242 28.91 3.39 -21.12
C GLY A 242 27.80 4.26 -21.69
N GLY A 243 28.13 5.51 -22.05
CA GLY A 243 27.12 6.50 -22.47
C GLY A 243 26.16 6.91 -21.34
N ILE A 244 26.55 6.69 -20.07
CA ILE A 244 25.78 7.02 -18.87
C ILE A 244 26.56 8.06 -18.06
N GLU A 245 25.90 9.17 -17.74
CA GLU A 245 26.42 10.19 -16.83
C GLU A 245 25.46 10.34 -15.65
N LEU A 246 26.00 10.40 -14.43
CA LEU A 246 25.23 10.55 -13.21
C LEU A 246 25.30 12.02 -12.76
N GLY A 247 24.14 12.61 -12.48
CA GLY A 247 24.06 13.93 -11.85
C GLY A 247 24.52 13.91 -10.39
N ALA A 248 24.63 15.09 -9.79
CA ALA A 248 24.89 15.21 -8.36
C ALA A 248 23.73 14.64 -7.53
N GLU A 249 24.03 14.26 -6.29
CA GLU A 249 23.03 13.85 -5.30
C GLU A 249 22.02 14.97 -5.03
N GLU A 250 20.74 14.62 -5.07
CA GLU A 250 19.65 15.55 -4.85
C GLU A 250 19.56 15.97 -3.38
N LYS A 251 19.37 17.28 -3.14
CA LYS A 251 19.15 17.84 -1.80
C LYS A 251 17.68 17.68 -1.40
N LYS A 252 17.40 16.67 -0.57
CA LYS A 252 16.05 16.23 -0.22
C LYS A 252 15.64 16.69 1.19
N LEU A 253 14.32 16.79 1.42
CA LEU A 253 13.74 17.03 2.74
C LEU A 253 14.04 15.88 3.71
N GLY A 254 13.66 14.65 3.32
CA GLY A 254 13.83 13.42 4.08
C GLY A 254 14.59 12.38 3.28
N ILE A 255 14.70 11.18 3.84
CA ILE A 255 15.39 9.99 3.33
C ILE A 255 16.78 10.34 2.77
N LYS A 256 17.51 11.18 3.52
CA LYS A 256 18.74 11.82 3.02
C LYS A 256 19.81 10.81 2.66
N GLY A 257 19.96 9.74 3.46
CA GLY A 257 20.91 8.67 3.17
C GLY A 257 20.60 7.80 1.94
N SER A 258 19.39 7.92 1.35
CA SER A 258 19.08 7.26 0.09
C SER A 258 19.68 8.04 -1.07
N SER A 259 20.58 7.40 -1.82
CA SER A 259 21.09 7.97 -3.08
C SER A 259 19.92 8.29 -4.02
N THR A 260 19.93 9.49 -4.59
CA THR A 260 18.93 9.96 -5.55
C THR A 260 19.61 10.92 -6.51
N VAL A 261 19.75 10.50 -7.76
CA VAL A 261 20.45 11.28 -8.80
C VAL A 261 19.58 11.41 -10.05
N GLN A 262 20.01 12.31 -10.92
CA GLN A 262 19.63 12.29 -12.33
C GLN A 262 20.54 11.32 -13.08
N VAL A 263 20.01 10.66 -14.11
CA VAL A 263 20.79 9.75 -14.96
C VAL A 263 20.59 10.19 -16.41
N PHE A 264 21.70 10.50 -17.08
CA PHE A 264 21.72 10.94 -18.45
C PHE A 264 22.26 9.83 -19.34
N PHE A 265 21.60 9.63 -20.49
CA PHE A 265 22.01 8.67 -21.51
C PHE A 265 22.38 9.43 -22.77
N THR A 266 23.59 9.22 -23.28
CA THR A 266 24.09 9.78 -24.55
C THR A 266 24.64 8.65 -25.39
N ASP A 267 23.91 8.28 -26.44
CA ASP A 267 24.20 7.14 -27.32
C ASP A 267 24.60 5.86 -26.55
N CYS A 268 23.95 5.61 -25.40
CA CYS A 268 24.23 4.45 -24.56
C CYS A 268 23.90 3.15 -25.32
N PRO A 269 24.89 2.28 -25.61
CA PRO A 269 24.68 1.10 -26.44
C PRO A 269 24.12 -0.06 -25.61
N VAL A 270 22.82 -0.33 -25.75
CA VAL A 270 22.13 -1.43 -25.06
C VAL A 270 21.91 -2.59 -26.03
N PRO A 271 22.43 -3.80 -25.76
CA PRO A 271 22.21 -4.95 -26.64
C PRO A 271 20.73 -5.24 -26.89
N VAL A 272 20.36 -5.77 -28.06
CA VAL A 272 18.96 -6.06 -28.41
C VAL A 272 18.34 -7.11 -27.48
N GLU A 273 19.14 -8.06 -26.98
CA GLU A 273 18.76 -9.07 -26.01
C GLU A 273 18.46 -8.51 -24.61
N ASN A 274 18.84 -7.26 -24.34
CA ASN A 274 18.55 -6.55 -23.09
C ASN A 274 17.20 -5.81 -23.12
N LEU A 275 16.44 -5.89 -24.22
CA LEU A 275 15.02 -5.52 -24.23
C LEU A 275 14.25 -6.43 -23.27
N LEU A 276 13.59 -5.83 -22.27
CA LEU A 276 12.83 -6.56 -21.27
C LEU A 276 11.38 -6.76 -21.75
N SER A 277 10.96 -8.02 -21.86
CA SER A 277 9.69 -8.42 -22.48
C SER A 277 9.62 -8.06 -23.98
N LYS A 278 8.68 -7.21 -24.40
CA LYS A 278 8.42 -6.87 -25.80
C LYS A 278 8.42 -5.35 -25.99
N ARG A 279 8.77 -4.92 -27.22
CA ARG A 279 8.61 -3.53 -27.68
C ARG A 279 7.19 -3.04 -27.38
N ALA A 280 7.09 -1.81 -26.89
CA ALA A 280 5.85 -1.12 -26.50
C ALA A 280 5.08 -1.73 -25.30
N GLU A 281 5.59 -2.75 -24.60
CA GLU A 281 4.95 -3.30 -23.40
C GLU A 281 5.54 -2.76 -22.07
N GLY A 282 6.51 -1.84 -22.14
CA GLY A 282 7.19 -1.28 -20.97
C GLY A 282 6.27 -0.52 -20.02
N PHE A 283 5.32 0.28 -20.53
CA PHE A 283 4.39 0.98 -19.65
C PHE A 283 3.51 0.04 -18.82
N LYS A 284 3.15 -1.12 -19.38
CA LYS A 284 2.42 -2.16 -18.66
C LYS A 284 3.27 -2.84 -17.59
N ILE A 285 4.57 -3.05 -17.84
CA ILE A 285 5.53 -3.48 -16.81
C ILE A 285 5.49 -2.49 -15.65
N ALA A 286 5.64 -1.19 -15.93
CA ALA A 286 5.64 -0.15 -14.90
C ALA A 286 4.35 -0.17 -14.05
N LEU A 287 3.17 -0.23 -14.68
CA LEU A 287 1.89 -0.28 -13.97
C LEU A 287 1.76 -1.49 -13.04
N ASN A 288 2.24 -2.65 -13.46
CA ASN A 288 2.14 -3.87 -12.67
C ASN A 288 3.14 -3.89 -11.50
N ILE A 289 4.37 -3.43 -11.74
CA ILE A 289 5.39 -3.30 -10.69
C ILE A 289 4.96 -2.31 -9.61
N LEU A 290 4.32 -1.19 -10.00
CA LEU A 290 3.76 -0.22 -9.06
C LEU A 290 2.73 -0.84 -8.09
N ASN A 291 1.98 -1.87 -8.49
CA ASN A 291 1.05 -2.53 -7.55
C ASN A 291 1.81 -3.21 -6.40
N THR A 292 2.97 -3.84 -6.67
CA THR A 292 3.83 -4.38 -5.61
C THR A 292 4.43 -3.29 -4.74
N GLY A 293 4.92 -2.20 -5.34
CA GLY A 293 5.48 -1.06 -4.62
C GLY A 293 4.47 -0.40 -3.67
N ARG A 294 3.24 -0.21 -4.13
CA ARG A 294 2.12 0.36 -3.34
C ARG A 294 1.87 -0.38 -2.03
N ILE A 295 1.76 -1.70 -2.09
CA ILE A 295 1.46 -2.50 -0.89
C ILE A 295 2.70 -2.71 -0.01
N LYS A 296 3.91 -2.85 -0.59
CA LYS A 296 5.17 -2.87 0.18
C LYS A 296 5.40 -1.55 0.94
N LEU A 297 5.09 -0.42 0.32
CA LEU A 297 5.09 0.90 0.96
C LEU A 297 4.10 0.96 2.12
N ALA A 298 2.90 0.39 1.97
CA ALA A 298 1.92 0.34 3.05
C ALA A 298 2.44 -0.45 4.26
N ALA A 299 3.13 -1.58 4.02
CA ALA A 299 3.80 -2.34 5.09
C ALA A 299 4.93 -1.53 5.76
N GLY A 300 5.80 -0.88 4.98
CA GLY A 300 6.83 -0.02 5.53
C GLY A 300 6.28 1.16 6.34
N ALA A 301 5.14 1.74 5.91
CA ALA A 301 4.45 2.78 6.66
C ALA A 301 3.93 2.28 8.01
N VAL A 302 3.41 1.05 8.08
CA VAL A 302 3.02 0.39 9.34
C VAL A 302 4.23 0.24 10.27
N GLY A 303 5.38 -0.20 9.75
CA GLY A 303 6.61 -0.35 10.53
C GLY A 303 7.11 0.98 11.10
N GLY A 304 7.16 2.02 10.26
CA GLY A 304 7.48 3.38 10.67
C GLY A 304 6.54 3.92 11.76
N CYS A 305 5.23 3.63 11.65
CA CYS A 305 4.27 3.99 12.69
C CYS A 305 4.57 3.30 14.02
N LYS A 306 4.76 1.98 14.02
CA LYS A 306 5.03 1.19 15.23
C LYS A 306 6.27 1.70 15.96
N MET A 307 7.36 1.94 15.22
CA MET A 307 8.59 2.51 15.77
C MET A 307 8.35 3.91 16.37
N ALA A 308 7.67 4.80 15.65
CA ALA A 308 7.43 6.17 16.12
C ALA A 308 6.54 6.19 17.38
N ILE A 309 5.47 5.38 17.40
CA ILE A 309 4.59 5.25 18.56
C ILE A 309 5.35 4.67 19.76
N HIS A 310 6.20 3.67 19.55
CA HIS A 310 7.02 3.09 20.62
C HIS A 310 7.87 4.17 21.30
N LYS A 311 8.59 4.99 20.52
CA LYS A 311 9.38 6.11 21.05
C LYS A 311 8.53 7.15 21.77
N ALA A 312 7.34 7.48 21.24
CA ALA A 312 6.43 8.41 21.91
C ALA A 312 5.91 7.91 23.25
N ILE A 313 5.63 6.61 23.38
CA ILE A 313 5.18 6.02 24.65
C ILE A 313 6.28 6.09 25.70
N GLN A 314 7.51 5.70 25.35
CA GLN A 314 8.67 5.77 26.25
C GLN A 314 8.91 7.21 26.72
N TYR A 315 8.99 8.16 25.77
CA TYR A 315 9.17 9.56 26.11
C TYR A 315 8.01 10.10 26.98
N ALA A 316 6.77 9.71 26.70
CA ALA A 316 5.62 10.15 27.48
C ALA A 316 5.64 9.64 28.93
N ASN A 317 6.18 8.44 29.16
CA ASN A 317 6.35 7.87 30.48
C ASN A 317 7.49 8.53 31.27
N GLU A 318 8.57 8.92 30.60
CA GLU A 318 9.76 9.51 31.23
C GLU A 318 9.63 11.02 31.47
N ARG A 319 9.01 11.75 30.53
CA ARG A 319 8.92 13.20 30.60
C ARG A 319 7.91 13.63 31.66
N VAL A 320 8.38 14.36 32.68
CA VAL A 320 7.53 14.94 33.73
C VAL A 320 7.25 16.42 33.47
N GLN A 321 5.97 16.83 33.56
CA GLN A 321 5.51 18.22 33.59
C GLN A 321 4.34 18.34 34.55
N PHE A 322 4.19 19.48 35.23
CA PHE A 322 3.17 19.66 36.27
C PHE A 322 3.15 18.48 37.27
N GLU A 323 4.35 18.09 37.73
CA GLU A 323 4.60 17.06 38.75
C GLU A 323 4.16 15.63 38.41
N GLN A 324 3.83 15.33 37.14
CA GLN A 324 3.49 13.97 36.70
C GLN A 324 4.04 13.64 35.31
N PRO A 325 4.27 12.35 34.98
CA PRO A 325 4.54 11.90 33.62
C PRO A 325 3.49 12.40 32.63
N ILE A 326 3.92 12.88 31.46
CA ILE A 326 2.98 13.43 30.48
C ILE A 326 2.01 12.37 29.95
N ALA A 327 2.36 11.08 30.03
CA ALA A 327 1.49 9.94 29.75
C ALA A 327 0.18 9.93 30.59
N GLN A 328 0.14 10.64 31.72
CA GLN A 328 -1.06 10.76 32.56
C GLN A 328 -2.03 11.84 32.07
N PHE A 329 -1.61 12.74 31.17
CA PHE A 329 -2.50 13.77 30.63
C PHE A 329 -3.42 13.20 29.55
N GLY A 330 -4.73 13.47 29.68
CA GLY A 330 -5.74 12.98 28.74
C GLY A 330 -5.50 13.36 27.28
N ALA A 331 -4.85 14.50 27.02
CA ALA A 331 -4.47 14.93 25.66
C ALA A 331 -3.38 14.02 25.06
N ILE A 332 -2.38 13.61 25.84
CA ILE A 332 -1.34 12.68 25.40
C ILE A 332 -1.91 11.28 25.24
N GLN A 333 -2.74 10.83 26.18
CA GLN A 333 -3.47 9.56 26.09
C GLN A 333 -4.31 9.47 24.81
N HIS A 334 -4.97 10.56 24.42
CA HIS A 334 -5.71 10.63 23.15
C HIS A 334 -4.78 10.37 21.96
N LYS A 335 -3.64 11.07 21.86
CA LYS A 335 -2.68 10.93 20.77
C LYS A 335 -2.13 9.51 20.69
N LEU A 336 -1.68 8.94 21.81
CA LEU A 336 -1.13 7.58 21.86
C LEU A 336 -2.14 6.51 21.43
N ALA A 337 -3.39 6.62 21.88
CA ALA A 337 -4.43 5.67 21.51
C ALA A 337 -4.92 5.84 20.07
N GLU A 338 -5.05 7.08 19.58
CA GLU A 338 -5.50 7.39 18.22
C GLU A 338 -4.50 6.93 17.17
N THR A 339 -3.21 7.24 17.37
CA THR A 339 -2.12 6.76 16.51
C THR A 339 -2.08 5.24 16.48
N THR A 340 -2.18 4.58 17.64
CA THR A 340 -2.21 3.12 17.73
C THR A 340 -3.42 2.51 17.03
N ALA A 341 -4.62 3.09 17.15
CA ALA A 341 -5.82 2.57 16.49
C ALA A 341 -5.72 2.64 14.97
N ARG A 342 -5.17 3.74 14.43
CA ARG A 342 -4.94 3.88 12.99
C ARG A 342 -3.86 2.92 12.49
N THR A 343 -2.77 2.74 13.22
CA THR A 343 -1.71 1.78 12.86
C THR A 343 -2.22 0.34 12.89
N PHE A 344 -2.99 -0.04 13.91
CA PHE A 344 -3.62 -1.36 13.98
C PHE A 344 -4.55 -1.61 12.79
N ALA A 345 -5.28 -0.58 12.36
CA ALA A 345 -6.16 -0.67 11.20
C ALA A 345 -5.39 -0.83 9.88
N ALA A 346 -4.35 -0.01 9.69
CA ALA A 346 -3.48 -0.11 8.52
C ALA A 346 -2.79 -1.48 8.44
N GLU A 347 -2.26 -1.99 9.56
CA GLU A 347 -1.65 -3.32 9.65
C GLU A 347 -2.64 -4.43 9.23
N SER A 348 -3.84 -4.42 9.82
CA SER A 348 -4.86 -5.44 9.57
C SER A 348 -5.26 -5.51 8.09
N ALA A 349 -5.41 -4.36 7.43
CA ALA A 349 -5.77 -4.28 6.03
C ALA A 349 -4.61 -4.64 5.10
N THR A 350 -3.38 -4.22 5.39
CA THR A 350 -2.19 -4.54 4.58
C THR A 350 -1.96 -6.05 4.48
N TYR A 351 -1.96 -6.77 5.60
CA TYR A 351 -1.69 -8.20 5.60
C TYR A 351 -2.86 -9.07 5.11
N ARG A 352 -4.10 -8.54 5.15
CA ARG A 352 -5.23 -9.15 4.45
C ARG A 352 -5.01 -9.17 2.94
N ILE A 353 -4.48 -8.08 2.36
CA ILE A 353 -4.21 -7.99 0.92
C ILE A 353 -3.11 -8.97 0.53
N GLY A 354 -1.99 -8.99 1.24
CA GLY A 354 -0.88 -9.87 0.90
C GLY A 354 -1.28 -11.35 0.91
N TYR A 355 -2.06 -11.77 1.90
CA TYR A 355 -2.62 -13.13 1.92
C TYR A 355 -3.57 -13.41 0.76
N ASN A 356 -4.43 -12.46 0.38
CA ASN A 356 -5.29 -12.63 -0.79
C ASN A 356 -4.47 -12.79 -2.07
N ILE A 357 -3.35 -12.07 -2.20
CA ILE A 357 -2.40 -12.23 -3.32
C ILE A 357 -1.79 -13.64 -3.29
N ASP A 358 -1.35 -14.13 -2.14
CA ASP A 358 -0.79 -15.49 -2.01
C ASP A 358 -1.81 -16.57 -2.39
N GLN A 359 -3.07 -16.42 -1.96
CA GLN A 359 -4.11 -17.37 -2.32
C GLN A 359 -4.43 -17.33 -3.81
N LYS A 360 -4.46 -16.13 -4.40
CA LYS A 360 -4.67 -16.00 -5.84
C LYS A 360 -3.51 -16.57 -6.64
N TYR A 361 -2.28 -16.42 -6.16
CA TYR A 361 -1.10 -17.03 -6.74
C TYR A 361 -1.22 -18.55 -6.77
N ARG A 362 -1.57 -19.19 -5.65
CA ARG A 362 -1.79 -20.64 -5.56
C ARG A 362 -2.92 -21.11 -6.48
N GLU A 363 -4.03 -20.38 -6.53
CA GLU A 363 -5.14 -20.68 -7.44
C GLU A 363 -4.69 -20.65 -8.91
N LEU A 364 -3.90 -19.66 -9.31
CA LEU A 364 -3.40 -19.52 -10.68
C LEU A 364 -2.36 -20.59 -11.03
N LEU A 365 -1.48 -20.97 -10.10
CA LEU A 365 -0.59 -22.11 -10.29
C LEU A 365 -1.37 -23.41 -10.51
N ALA A 366 -2.39 -23.66 -9.68
CA ALA A 366 -3.26 -24.82 -9.84
C ALA A 366 -4.02 -24.82 -11.17
N ALA A 367 -4.28 -23.63 -11.74
CA ALA A 367 -4.87 -23.45 -13.06
C ALA A 367 -3.86 -23.56 -14.23
N GLY A 368 -2.59 -23.92 -13.97
CA GLY A 368 -1.57 -24.18 -15.00
C GLY A 368 -0.78 -22.97 -15.47
N PHE A 369 -0.86 -21.83 -14.78
CA PHE A 369 -0.02 -20.67 -15.09
C PHE A 369 1.43 -20.92 -14.65
N THR A 370 2.40 -20.37 -15.39
CA THR A 370 3.79 -20.32 -14.92
C THR A 370 3.93 -19.46 -13.67
N SER A 371 4.96 -19.67 -12.86
CA SER A 371 5.18 -18.90 -11.62
C SER A 371 5.21 -17.37 -11.87
N SER A 372 5.94 -16.89 -12.88
CA SER A 372 5.97 -15.46 -13.22
C SER A 372 4.59 -14.92 -13.63
N GLN A 373 3.82 -15.67 -14.43
CA GLN A 373 2.47 -15.24 -14.82
C GLN A 373 1.50 -15.25 -13.64
N ALA A 374 1.57 -16.27 -12.78
CA ALA A 374 0.72 -16.39 -11.60
C ALA A 374 0.98 -15.24 -10.62
N LYS A 375 2.25 -14.93 -10.28
CA LYS A 375 2.62 -13.80 -9.42
C LYS A 375 2.10 -12.48 -9.97
N LEU A 376 2.31 -12.25 -11.26
CA LEU A 376 1.90 -11.02 -11.94
C LEU A 376 0.36 -10.84 -11.93
N ASN A 377 -0.37 -11.90 -12.24
CA ASN A 377 -1.83 -11.85 -12.28
C ASN A 377 -2.44 -11.76 -10.87
N ALA A 378 -1.82 -12.39 -9.87
CA ALA A 378 -2.24 -12.31 -8.48
C ALA A 378 -2.12 -10.88 -7.93
N ILE A 379 -0.98 -10.19 -8.11
CA ILE A 379 -0.86 -8.79 -7.68
C ILE A 379 -1.83 -7.86 -8.42
N LYS A 380 -2.01 -8.09 -9.73
CA LYS A 380 -2.91 -7.27 -10.56
C LYS A 380 -4.38 -7.42 -10.14
N GLU A 381 -4.78 -8.61 -9.68
CA GLU A 381 -6.13 -8.89 -9.19
C GLU A 381 -6.53 -7.94 -8.05
N PHE A 382 -5.59 -7.55 -7.19
CA PHE A 382 -5.83 -6.70 -6.01
C PHE A 382 -5.30 -5.27 -6.16
N ALA A 383 -5.22 -4.76 -7.39
CA ALA A 383 -4.72 -3.41 -7.66
C ALA A 383 -5.56 -2.30 -6.97
N ILE A 384 -6.87 -2.52 -6.81
CA ILE A 384 -7.79 -1.59 -6.12
C ILE A 384 -7.36 -1.44 -4.66
N GLU A 385 -7.23 -2.56 -3.96
CA GLU A 385 -6.86 -2.63 -2.55
C GLU A 385 -5.43 -2.13 -2.33
N CYS A 386 -4.49 -2.45 -3.21
CA CYS A 386 -3.11 -1.96 -3.14
C CYS A 386 -3.08 -0.42 -3.21
N SER A 387 -3.85 0.20 -4.12
CA SER A 387 -3.93 1.66 -4.21
C SER A 387 -4.63 2.30 -3.02
N VAL A 388 -5.71 1.69 -2.51
CA VAL A 388 -6.37 2.11 -1.27
C VAL A 388 -5.37 2.12 -0.12
N MET A 389 -4.65 1.03 0.07
CA MET A 389 -3.75 0.88 1.22
C MET A 389 -2.48 1.72 1.12
N LYS A 390 -1.95 1.96 -0.09
CA LYS A 390 -0.86 2.91 -0.27
C LYS A 390 -1.22 4.30 0.28
N VAL A 391 -2.42 4.79 -0.06
CA VAL A 391 -2.90 6.09 0.40
C VAL A 391 -3.17 6.05 1.89
N HIS A 392 -3.98 5.09 2.33
CA HIS A 392 -4.40 4.99 3.72
C HIS A 392 -3.20 4.88 4.67
N ALA A 393 -2.28 3.94 4.43
CA ALA A 393 -1.13 3.73 5.30
C ALA A 393 -0.14 4.90 5.29
N SER A 394 0.11 5.55 4.15
CA SER A 394 0.98 6.73 4.09
C SER A 394 0.40 7.96 4.80
N GLU A 395 -0.93 8.13 4.78
CA GLU A 395 -1.61 9.18 5.54
C GLU A 395 -1.69 8.87 7.04
N VAL A 396 -1.84 7.59 7.41
CA VAL A 396 -1.68 7.14 8.79
C VAL A 396 -0.27 7.44 9.29
N LEU A 397 0.77 7.10 8.53
CA LEU A 397 2.16 7.43 8.89
C LEU A 397 2.35 8.93 9.07
N ALA A 398 1.87 9.75 8.13
CA ALA A 398 1.97 11.20 8.22
C ALA A 398 1.30 11.75 9.49
N TYR A 399 0.12 11.23 9.85
CA TYR A 399 -0.54 11.59 11.11
C TYR A 399 0.25 11.13 12.34
N VAL A 400 0.75 9.90 12.32
CA VAL A 400 1.49 9.33 13.45
C VAL A 400 2.77 10.11 13.74
N VAL A 401 3.59 10.38 12.72
CA VAL A 401 4.87 11.09 12.93
C VAL A 401 4.66 12.54 13.38
N ASP A 402 3.58 13.19 12.92
CA ASP A 402 3.20 14.54 13.37
C ASP A 402 2.81 14.53 14.86
N GLU A 403 1.96 13.59 15.27
CA GLU A 403 1.54 13.46 16.67
C GLU A 403 2.69 13.02 17.59
N VAL A 404 3.57 12.15 17.11
CA VAL A 404 4.78 11.72 17.84
C VAL A 404 5.71 12.91 18.04
N LEU A 405 5.94 13.74 17.02
CA LEU A 405 6.71 14.98 17.15
C LEU A 405 6.07 15.90 18.19
N GLN A 406 4.73 16.04 18.14
CA GLN A 406 3.99 16.86 19.10
C GLN A 406 4.07 16.34 20.55
N VAL A 407 4.09 15.02 20.78
CA VAL A 407 4.30 14.42 22.11
C VAL A 407 5.69 14.79 22.67
N HIS A 408 6.70 14.89 21.81
CA HIS A 408 8.04 15.31 22.21
C HIS A 408 8.18 16.83 22.42
N GLY A 409 7.23 17.63 21.92
CA GLY A 409 7.26 19.09 22.02
C GLY A 409 8.51 19.67 21.35
N GLY A 410 9.18 20.62 22.02
CA GLY A 410 10.41 21.23 21.50
C GLY A 410 11.54 20.23 21.22
N MET A 411 11.60 19.12 21.98
CA MET A 411 12.57 18.06 21.73
C MET A 411 12.32 17.34 20.40
N GLY A 412 11.05 17.23 19.99
CA GLY A 412 10.67 16.63 18.71
C GLY A 412 11.18 17.41 17.50
N TYR A 413 11.51 18.69 17.67
CA TYR A 413 12.07 19.55 16.62
C TYR A 413 13.61 19.56 16.58
N ALA A 414 14.26 19.06 17.65
CA ALA A 414 15.71 19.02 17.73
C ALA A 414 16.26 17.79 16.98
N VAL A 415 17.17 18.04 16.02
CA VAL A 415 17.81 17.00 15.18
C VAL A 415 18.51 15.94 16.03
N GLU A 416 19.13 16.33 17.15
CA GLU A 416 19.85 15.46 18.09
C GLU A 416 18.97 14.34 18.67
N THR A 417 17.64 14.49 18.69
CA THR A 417 16.73 13.44 19.19
C THR A 417 16.41 12.37 18.15
N GLY A 418 16.66 12.65 16.87
CA GLY A 418 16.29 11.79 15.74
C GLY A 418 14.78 11.62 15.51
N ILE A 419 13.91 12.23 16.31
CA ILE A 419 12.44 12.12 16.14
C ILE A 419 11.98 12.83 14.86
N GLU A 420 12.53 14.01 14.61
CA GLU A 420 12.21 14.83 13.43
C GLU A 420 12.50 14.10 12.11
N ARG A 421 13.49 13.17 12.11
CA ARG A 421 13.85 12.35 10.94
C ARG A 421 12.66 11.58 10.41
N GLY A 422 11.91 10.91 11.28
CA GLY A 422 10.70 10.18 10.89
C GLY A 422 9.65 11.08 10.24
N TYR A 423 9.50 12.33 10.72
CA TYR A 423 8.60 13.32 10.15
C TYR A 423 9.01 13.73 8.73
N ARG A 424 10.29 14.07 8.52
CA ARG A 424 10.82 14.44 7.19
C ARG A 424 10.73 13.28 6.21
N ASP A 425 11.10 12.08 6.64
CA ASP A 425 11.17 10.88 5.81
C ASP A 425 9.77 10.42 5.39
N ALA A 426 8.78 10.49 6.28
CA ALA A 426 7.40 10.12 5.97
C ALA A 426 6.79 10.95 4.83
N ARG A 427 7.24 12.19 4.61
CA ARG A 427 6.57 13.11 3.66
C ARG A 427 6.56 12.59 2.22
N ILE A 428 7.62 11.91 1.78
CA ILE A 428 7.73 11.39 0.41
C ILE A 428 6.75 10.25 0.13
N THR A 429 6.26 9.56 1.17
CA THR A 429 5.38 8.38 1.04
C THR A 429 4.04 8.66 0.37
N ARG A 430 3.57 9.90 0.45
CA ARG A 430 2.35 10.38 -0.21
C ARG A 430 2.57 10.77 -1.68
N ILE A 431 3.82 10.73 -2.17
CA ILE A 431 4.22 11.20 -3.51
C ILE A 431 4.65 10.03 -4.40
N TYR A 432 5.64 9.23 -3.97
CA TYR A 432 6.12 8.10 -4.77
C TYR A 432 5.11 6.94 -4.81
N GLU A 433 5.35 5.91 -5.64
CA GLU A 433 4.37 4.85 -5.94
C GLU A 433 3.03 5.39 -6.50
N GLY A 434 3.13 6.50 -7.23
CA GLY A 434 2.02 7.35 -7.64
C GLY A 434 1.51 8.23 -6.50
N THR A 435 1.19 9.50 -6.77
CA THR A 435 0.70 10.39 -5.71
C THR A 435 -0.59 9.85 -5.08
N SER A 436 -0.92 10.32 -3.87
CA SER A 436 -2.17 9.90 -3.23
C SER A 436 -3.39 10.20 -4.07
N GLU A 437 -3.41 11.31 -4.82
CA GLU A 437 -4.49 11.68 -5.73
C GLU A 437 -4.60 10.68 -6.89
N ILE A 438 -3.47 10.30 -7.51
CA ILE A 438 -3.47 9.31 -8.59
C ILE A 438 -3.96 7.94 -8.09
N ASN A 439 -3.56 7.53 -6.90
CA ASN A 439 -4.02 6.27 -6.32
C ASN A 439 -5.52 6.28 -5.97
N ARG A 440 -6.05 7.40 -5.45
CA ARG A 440 -7.50 7.58 -5.22
C ARG A 440 -8.29 7.51 -6.54
N MET A 441 -7.82 8.18 -7.58
CA MET A 441 -8.44 8.11 -8.91
C MET A 441 -8.39 6.69 -9.48
N LEU A 442 -7.26 5.99 -9.30
CA LEU A 442 -7.06 4.64 -9.83
C LEU A 442 -7.93 3.60 -9.12
N SER A 443 -8.06 3.66 -7.79
CA SER A 443 -8.85 2.67 -7.04
C SER A 443 -10.32 2.68 -7.44
N VAL A 444 -10.94 3.87 -7.51
CA VAL A 444 -12.33 4.02 -7.98
C VAL A 444 -12.45 3.69 -9.47
N GLY A 445 -11.51 4.16 -10.28
CA GLY A 445 -11.53 3.93 -11.73
C GLY A 445 -11.43 2.46 -12.11
N GLU A 446 -10.52 1.72 -11.48
CA GLU A 446 -10.38 0.27 -11.71
C GLU A 446 -11.59 -0.49 -11.17
N LEU A 447 -12.12 -0.13 -10.00
CA LEU A 447 -13.35 -0.73 -9.47
C LEU A 447 -14.53 -0.58 -10.44
N PHE A 448 -14.76 0.63 -10.96
CA PHE A 448 -15.85 0.87 -11.90
C PHE A 448 -15.62 0.22 -13.27
N LYS A 449 -14.36 0.13 -13.73
CA LYS A 449 -14.02 -0.65 -14.91
C LYS A 449 -14.36 -2.12 -14.71
N ARG A 450 -13.98 -2.72 -13.59
CA ARG A 450 -14.29 -4.13 -13.30
C ARG A 450 -15.79 -4.38 -13.17
N ALA A 451 -16.52 -3.45 -12.55
CA ALA A 451 -17.97 -3.55 -12.39
C ALA A 451 -18.75 -3.38 -13.70
N PHE A 452 -18.47 -2.32 -14.48
CA PHE A 452 -19.31 -1.94 -15.62
C PHE A 452 -18.77 -2.41 -16.97
N LYS A 453 -17.44 -2.40 -17.15
CA LYS A 453 -16.81 -2.83 -18.40
C LYS A 453 -16.59 -4.33 -18.44
N ASN A 454 -15.94 -4.87 -17.42
CA ASN A 454 -15.60 -6.29 -17.39
C ASN A 454 -16.74 -7.16 -16.82
N LYS A 455 -17.70 -6.56 -16.12
CA LYS A 455 -18.82 -7.24 -15.43
C LYS A 455 -18.34 -8.32 -14.45
N GLU A 456 -17.22 -8.06 -13.80
CA GLU A 456 -16.61 -8.99 -12.84
C GLU A 456 -17.19 -8.85 -11.43
N ILE A 457 -17.75 -7.67 -11.11
CA ILE A 457 -18.26 -7.30 -9.77
C ILE A 457 -19.67 -6.72 -9.92
N ASP A 458 -20.66 -7.36 -9.29
CA ASP A 458 -22.06 -6.90 -9.35
C ASP A 458 -22.40 -5.87 -8.27
N LEU A 459 -21.89 -4.64 -8.46
CA LEU A 459 -22.22 -3.51 -7.59
C LEU A 459 -23.72 -3.16 -7.63
N SER A 460 -24.36 -3.33 -8.79
CA SER A 460 -25.76 -2.94 -9.00
C SER A 460 -26.73 -3.90 -8.31
N GLY A 461 -26.47 -5.21 -8.36
CA GLY A 461 -27.22 -6.21 -7.62
C GLY A 461 -27.11 -6.01 -6.12
N SER A 462 -25.92 -5.66 -5.63
CA SER A 462 -25.71 -5.37 -4.21
C SER A 462 -26.47 -4.14 -3.73
N LEU A 463 -26.49 -3.06 -4.53
CA LEU A 463 -27.31 -1.87 -4.20
C LEU A 463 -28.81 -2.18 -4.14
N LYS A 464 -29.32 -3.14 -4.93
CA LYS A 464 -30.73 -3.57 -4.84
C LYS A 464 -31.07 -4.24 -3.51
N GLN A 465 -30.08 -4.76 -2.79
CA GLN A 465 -30.26 -5.35 -1.45
C GLN A 465 -30.31 -4.29 -0.35
N LEU A 466 -29.97 -3.03 -0.65
CA LEU A 466 -29.95 -1.93 0.31
C LEU A 466 -31.26 -1.78 1.13
N PRO A 467 -32.48 -1.87 0.54
CA PRO A 467 -33.71 -1.81 1.34
C PRO A 467 -33.82 -2.93 2.37
N LEU A 468 -33.33 -4.13 2.03
CA LEU A 468 -33.31 -5.29 2.93
C LEU A 468 -32.31 -5.06 4.08
N HIS A 469 -31.13 -4.53 3.79
CA HIS A 469 -30.14 -4.16 4.82
C HIS A 469 -30.70 -3.08 5.75
N LEU A 470 -31.27 -2.02 5.19
CA LEU A 470 -31.90 -0.93 5.96
C LEU A 470 -33.06 -1.39 6.85
N LEU A 471 -33.81 -2.43 6.42
CA LEU A 471 -34.87 -3.05 7.23
C LEU A 471 -34.27 -3.89 8.36
N LYS A 472 -33.24 -4.69 8.09
CA LYS A 472 -32.52 -5.46 9.11
C LYS A 472 -31.96 -4.54 10.21
N ASN A 473 -31.43 -3.37 9.84
CA ASN A 473 -30.91 -2.38 10.79
C ASN A 473 -31.96 -1.81 11.76
N THR A 474 -33.26 -1.95 11.44
CA THR A 474 -34.36 -1.49 12.31
C THR A 474 -34.94 -2.57 13.21
N LEU A 475 -34.62 -3.84 12.97
CA LEU A 475 -35.09 -4.94 13.79
C LEU A 475 -34.20 -5.09 15.03
N PRO A 476 -34.76 -5.35 16.22
CA PRO A 476 -33.95 -5.67 17.40
C PRO A 476 -33.07 -6.89 17.08
N ASN A 477 -31.78 -6.82 17.37
CA ASN A 477 -30.91 -7.98 17.25
C ASN A 477 -31.36 -9.04 18.26
N THR A 478 -32.03 -10.09 17.79
CA THR A 478 -32.51 -11.22 18.59
C THR A 478 -31.47 -12.33 18.72
N GLY A 479 -30.28 -12.18 18.13
CA GLY A 479 -29.20 -13.16 18.15
C GLY A 479 -28.16 -12.93 19.25
N ASN A 480 -27.49 -14.00 19.67
CA ASN A 480 -26.37 -13.98 20.63
C ASN A 480 -25.04 -13.45 20.04
N ASP A 481 -25.03 -12.87 18.84
CA ASP A 481 -23.80 -12.32 18.25
C ASP A 481 -23.41 -10.99 18.92
N LYS A 482 -22.40 -11.07 19.79
CA LYS A 482 -21.80 -9.95 20.53
C LYS A 482 -21.17 -8.86 19.66
N PHE A 483 -21.01 -9.09 18.36
CA PHE A 483 -20.45 -8.15 17.37
C PHE A 483 -21.47 -7.73 16.32
N ALA A 484 -22.75 -8.10 16.46
CA ALA A 484 -23.77 -7.81 15.45
C ALA A 484 -23.83 -6.33 15.08
N ARG A 485 -23.75 -5.43 16.07
CA ARG A 485 -23.80 -3.99 15.83
C ARG A 485 -22.60 -3.50 15.03
N GLU A 486 -21.40 -3.95 15.37
CA GLU A 486 -20.20 -3.53 14.67
C GLU A 486 -20.11 -4.13 13.26
N LYS A 487 -20.56 -5.37 13.06
CA LYS A 487 -20.73 -5.98 11.73
C LYS A 487 -21.72 -5.22 10.87
N GLU A 488 -22.85 -4.79 11.44
CA GLU A 488 -23.85 -3.96 10.76
C GLU A 488 -23.24 -2.62 10.30
N LEU A 489 -22.52 -1.93 11.17
CA LEU A 489 -21.89 -0.64 10.86
C LEU A 489 -20.82 -0.78 9.76
N VAL A 490 -20.04 -1.87 9.78
CA VAL A 490 -19.09 -2.20 8.71
C VAL A 490 -19.81 -2.45 7.38
N GLN A 491 -20.90 -3.21 7.39
CA GLN A 491 -21.70 -3.40 6.18
C GLN A 491 -22.28 -2.07 5.67
N ASN A 492 -22.73 -1.21 6.58
CA ASN A 492 -23.29 0.08 6.22
C ASN A 492 -22.25 1.02 5.57
N LEU A 493 -20.96 0.92 5.92
CA LEU A 493 -19.89 1.66 5.22
C LEU A 493 -19.81 1.26 3.74
N LYS A 494 -19.91 -0.05 3.45
CA LYS A 494 -19.95 -0.56 2.07
C LYS A 494 -21.21 -0.10 1.35
N ASP A 495 -22.36 -0.21 2.01
CA ASP A 495 -23.64 0.21 1.46
C ASP A 495 -23.69 1.72 1.19
N ALA A 496 -23.06 2.53 2.04
CA ALA A 496 -22.91 3.97 1.84
C ALA A 496 -22.05 4.27 0.61
N PHE A 497 -20.92 3.58 0.44
CA PHE A 497 -20.12 3.70 -0.79
C PHE A 497 -20.94 3.31 -2.03
N LEU A 498 -21.65 2.17 -1.99
CA LEU A 498 -22.49 1.71 -3.11
C LEU A 498 -23.58 2.74 -3.44
N LEU A 499 -24.25 3.29 -2.42
CA LEU A 499 -25.27 4.33 -2.61
C LEU A 499 -24.70 5.57 -3.27
N VAL A 500 -23.62 6.14 -2.73
CA VAL A 500 -23.07 7.42 -3.21
C VAL A 500 -22.36 7.23 -4.55
N GLY A 501 -21.49 6.22 -4.66
CA GLY A 501 -20.68 5.95 -5.84
C GLY A 501 -21.49 5.59 -7.07
N LEU A 502 -22.48 4.70 -6.93
CA LEU A 502 -23.32 4.32 -8.07
C LEU A 502 -24.25 5.45 -8.49
N ARG A 503 -24.74 6.27 -7.56
CA ARG A 503 -25.55 7.45 -7.90
C ARG A 503 -24.72 8.53 -8.59
N ALA A 504 -23.50 8.78 -8.12
CA ALA A 504 -22.56 9.68 -8.79
C ALA A 504 -22.26 9.20 -10.22
N ALA A 505 -21.96 7.91 -10.41
CA ALA A 505 -21.70 7.33 -11.72
C ALA A 505 -22.92 7.42 -12.67
N GLN A 506 -24.13 7.17 -12.16
CA GLN A 506 -25.37 7.31 -12.94
C GLN A 506 -25.63 8.76 -13.36
N LYS A 507 -25.40 9.72 -12.46
CA LYS A 507 -25.71 11.13 -12.67
C LYS A 507 -24.70 11.80 -13.59
N LEU A 508 -23.41 11.65 -13.29
CA LEU A 508 -22.32 12.35 -13.96
C LEU A 508 -21.87 11.64 -15.23
N LYS A 509 -22.11 10.34 -15.33
CA LYS A 509 -21.69 9.52 -16.47
C LYS A 509 -20.21 9.81 -16.77
N MET A 510 -19.87 10.04 -18.04
CA MET A 510 -18.49 10.19 -18.52
C MET A 510 -17.76 11.32 -17.81
N GLU A 511 -18.51 12.35 -17.40
CA GLU A 511 -17.92 13.50 -16.74
C GLU A 511 -17.43 13.17 -15.33
N LEU A 512 -17.80 12.02 -14.74
CA LEU A 512 -17.29 11.59 -13.43
C LEU A 512 -15.76 11.54 -13.40
N ALA A 513 -15.11 11.10 -14.49
CA ALA A 513 -13.65 11.06 -14.60
C ALA A 513 -13.00 12.44 -14.42
N LYS A 514 -13.73 13.51 -14.80
CA LYS A 514 -13.29 14.90 -14.72
C LYS A 514 -13.69 15.56 -13.39
N GLN A 515 -14.65 15.00 -12.66
CA GLN A 515 -15.05 15.45 -11.32
C GLN A 515 -14.12 14.84 -10.26
N GLN A 516 -12.85 15.24 -10.27
CA GLN A 516 -11.81 14.63 -9.45
C GLN A 516 -12.16 14.68 -7.97
N GLU A 517 -12.66 15.80 -7.46
CA GLU A 517 -13.05 15.98 -6.07
C GLU A 517 -14.05 14.91 -5.62
N ILE A 518 -15.04 14.61 -6.45
CA ILE A 518 -16.04 13.56 -6.18
C ILE A 518 -15.37 12.19 -6.16
N VAL A 519 -14.48 11.91 -7.11
CA VAL A 519 -13.76 10.63 -7.16
C VAL A 519 -12.84 10.46 -5.95
N LEU A 520 -12.17 11.51 -5.49
CA LEU A 520 -11.34 11.47 -4.28
C LEU A 520 -12.18 11.15 -3.05
N LEU A 521 -13.35 11.79 -2.89
CA LEU A 521 -14.28 11.52 -1.78
C LEU A 521 -14.82 10.08 -1.82
N LEU A 522 -15.11 9.56 -3.02
CA LEU A 522 -15.51 8.15 -3.19
C LEU A 522 -14.37 7.20 -2.82
N ALA A 523 -13.12 7.53 -3.14
CA ALA A 523 -11.96 6.74 -2.78
C ALA A 523 -11.76 6.69 -1.26
N ASP A 524 -12.01 7.80 -0.55
CA ASP A 524 -11.95 7.84 0.91
C ASP A 524 -13.05 6.97 1.54
N MET A 525 -14.29 7.03 1.02
CA MET A 525 -15.36 6.11 1.45
C MET A 525 -15.01 4.64 1.20
N LEU A 526 -14.41 4.34 0.05
CA LEU A 526 -13.97 2.99 -0.33
C LEU A 526 -12.90 2.47 0.64
N ALA A 527 -11.93 3.33 1.00
CA ALA A 527 -10.88 3.00 1.95
C ALA A 527 -11.46 2.68 3.34
N GLU A 528 -12.36 3.52 3.84
CA GLU A 528 -12.98 3.32 5.14
C GLU A 528 -13.82 2.03 5.21
N ALA A 529 -14.50 1.65 4.13
CA ALA A 529 -15.20 0.38 4.03
C ALA A 529 -14.23 -0.82 4.09
N TYR A 530 -13.14 -0.79 3.33
CA TYR A 530 -12.16 -1.89 3.27
C TYR A 530 -11.41 -2.08 4.59
N VAL A 531 -10.90 -0.98 5.16
CA VAL A 531 -10.07 -1.01 6.36
C VAL A 531 -10.91 -1.38 7.58
N SER A 532 -12.11 -0.81 7.73
CA SER A 532 -13.01 -1.16 8.83
C SER A 532 -13.40 -2.63 8.80
N GLU A 533 -13.69 -3.20 7.62
CA GLU A 533 -13.95 -4.64 7.53
C GLU A 533 -12.72 -5.45 7.96
N SER A 534 -11.54 -5.11 7.46
CA SER A 534 -10.30 -5.86 7.76
C SER A 534 -10.00 -5.88 9.26
N VAL A 535 -10.21 -4.75 9.95
CA VAL A 535 -10.10 -4.64 11.41
C VAL A 535 -11.08 -5.55 12.13
N TRP A 536 -12.36 -5.54 11.75
CA TRP A 536 -13.38 -6.33 12.43
C TRP A 536 -13.26 -7.83 12.16
N LEU A 537 -12.81 -8.23 10.96
CA LEU A 537 -12.47 -9.61 10.67
C LEU A 537 -11.31 -10.10 11.55
N ARG A 538 -10.29 -9.27 11.79
CA ARG A 538 -9.21 -9.59 12.72
C ARG A 538 -9.73 -9.80 14.15
N ILE A 539 -10.56 -8.88 14.65
CA ILE A 539 -11.17 -9.03 15.98
C ILE A 539 -12.03 -10.29 16.06
N GLU A 540 -12.87 -10.56 15.07
CA GLU A 540 -13.71 -11.76 15.05
C GLU A 540 -12.87 -13.03 15.09
N LYS A 541 -11.81 -13.11 14.28
CA LYS A 541 -10.89 -14.25 14.25
C LYS A 541 -10.18 -14.47 15.58
N LEU A 542 -9.65 -13.41 16.19
CA LEU A 542 -9.00 -13.48 17.51
C LEU A 542 -9.96 -13.96 18.61
N TYR A 543 -11.20 -13.45 18.60
CA TYR A 543 -12.19 -13.84 19.59
C TYR A 543 -12.72 -15.25 19.41
N ALA A 544 -12.65 -15.81 18.19
CA ALA A 544 -12.96 -17.21 17.91
C ALA A 544 -11.85 -18.16 18.37
N LYS A 545 -10.57 -17.72 18.33
CA LYS A 545 -9.42 -18.52 18.79
C LYS A 545 -9.27 -18.62 20.31
N GLU A 546 -9.56 -17.56 21.05
CA GLU A 546 -9.50 -17.62 22.52
C GLU A 546 -10.69 -18.43 23.09
N GLU A 547 -10.49 -19.67 23.53
CA GLU A 547 -11.52 -20.47 24.21
C GLU A 547 -11.81 -19.97 25.64
N GLY A 548 -13.09 -19.94 26.05
CA GLY A 548 -13.50 -19.70 27.45
C GLY A 548 -13.92 -18.27 27.84
N ALA A 549 -14.27 -18.10 29.13
CA ALA A 549 -14.90 -16.90 29.69
C ALA A 549 -13.93 -15.75 30.05
N LYS A 550 -12.61 -15.97 30.03
CA LYS A 550 -11.60 -14.97 30.38
C LYS A 550 -10.79 -14.53 29.17
N LYS A 551 -11.28 -13.48 28.50
CA LYS A 551 -10.53 -12.80 27.43
C LYS A 551 -9.37 -12.00 28.02
N THR A 552 -8.20 -12.08 27.38
CA THR A 552 -6.98 -11.37 27.80
C THR A 552 -7.21 -9.85 27.82
N GLU A 553 -6.43 -9.12 28.62
CA GLU A 553 -6.48 -7.66 28.63
C GLU A 553 -6.09 -7.09 27.26
N GLU A 554 -5.04 -7.66 26.65
CA GLU A 554 -4.58 -7.30 25.30
C GLU A 554 -5.70 -7.44 24.27
N LEU A 555 -6.42 -8.56 24.23
CA LEU A 555 -7.53 -8.74 23.27
C LEU A 555 -8.65 -7.72 23.49
N LYS A 556 -8.95 -7.37 24.75
CA LYS A 556 -9.90 -6.28 25.04
C LYS A 556 -9.39 -4.94 24.52
N MET A 557 -8.08 -4.68 24.61
CA MET A 557 -7.49 -3.46 24.05
C MET A 557 -7.52 -3.45 22.52
N LYS A 558 -7.20 -4.56 21.85
CA LYS A 558 -7.36 -4.69 20.39
C LYS A 558 -8.80 -4.41 19.95
N ARG A 559 -9.80 -4.92 20.69
CA ARG A 559 -11.21 -4.57 20.45
C ARG A 559 -11.49 -3.08 20.65
N ASN A 560 -10.90 -2.44 21.65
CA ASN A 560 -11.05 -1.00 21.85
C ASN A 560 -10.43 -0.20 20.71
N LEU A 561 -9.27 -0.60 20.18
CA LEU A 561 -8.67 -0.01 18.98
C LEU A 561 -9.62 -0.11 17.78
N ALA A 562 -10.20 -1.29 17.54
CA ALA A 562 -11.17 -1.50 16.48
C ALA A 562 -12.40 -0.61 16.60
N ARG A 563 -12.89 -0.39 17.83
CA ARG A 563 -14.02 0.50 18.11
C ARG A 563 -13.68 1.97 17.93
N ILE A 564 -12.48 2.39 18.35
CA ILE A 564 -11.97 3.75 18.11
C ILE A 564 -11.88 4.01 16.61
N TYR A 565 -11.31 3.07 15.86
CA TYR A 565 -11.20 3.20 14.41
C TYR A 565 -12.57 3.28 13.73
N LEU A 566 -13.50 2.36 14.06
CA LEU A 566 -14.85 2.37 13.49
C LEU A 566 -15.61 3.67 13.80
N TYR A 567 -15.44 4.22 15.01
CA TYR A 567 -16.04 5.49 15.41
C TYR A 567 -15.61 6.63 14.46
N GLU A 568 -14.30 6.78 14.21
CA GLU A 568 -13.77 7.81 13.31
C GLU A 568 -14.09 7.53 11.84
N SER A 569 -14.06 6.25 11.44
CA SER A 569 -14.33 5.80 10.06
C SER A 569 -15.74 6.17 9.60
N LEU A 570 -16.74 5.99 10.47
CA LEU A 570 -18.13 6.37 10.19
C LEU A 570 -18.28 7.88 9.96
N ASP A 571 -17.59 8.70 10.76
CA ASP A 571 -17.64 10.16 10.63
C ASP A 571 -16.95 10.65 9.35
N LYS A 572 -15.77 10.10 9.03
CA LYS A 572 -15.06 10.39 7.77
C LYS A 572 -15.87 10.00 6.54
N ALA A 573 -16.39 8.77 6.50
CA ALA A 573 -17.19 8.29 5.37
C ALA A 573 -18.49 9.09 5.22
N ARG A 574 -19.12 9.50 6.33
CA ARG A 574 -20.32 10.36 6.29
C ARG A 574 -20.01 11.73 5.72
N LYS A 575 -18.93 12.37 6.17
CA LYS A 575 -18.51 13.67 5.65
C LYS A 575 -18.17 13.61 4.16
N ALA A 576 -17.38 12.60 3.76
CA ALA A 576 -17.03 12.39 2.36
C ALA A 576 -18.27 12.15 1.48
N GLY A 577 -19.19 11.32 1.94
CA GLY A 577 -20.45 11.05 1.24
C GLY A 577 -21.35 12.29 1.14
N GLU A 578 -21.44 13.11 2.19
CA GLU A 578 -22.23 14.35 2.19
C GLU A 578 -21.70 15.36 1.18
N ASP A 579 -20.38 15.54 1.15
CA ASP A 579 -19.72 16.46 0.22
C ASP A 579 -19.86 15.96 -1.23
N ALA A 580 -19.70 14.65 -1.45
CA ALA A 580 -19.89 14.04 -2.77
C ALA A 580 -21.34 14.21 -3.27
N ILE A 581 -22.34 13.85 -2.45
CA ILE A 581 -23.77 14.03 -2.78
C ILE A 581 -24.06 15.50 -3.09
N THR A 582 -23.53 16.42 -2.28
CA THR A 582 -23.70 17.86 -2.50
C THR A 582 -23.07 18.32 -3.81
N GLY A 583 -21.98 17.69 -4.25
CA GLY A 583 -21.30 17.97 -5.51
C GLY A 583 -22.08 17.53 -6.76
N PHE A 584 -22.80 16.40 -6.74
CA PHE A 584 -23.49 15.89 -7.93
C PHE A 584 -25.03 15.98 -7.91
N ALA A 585 -25.67 16.16 -6.75
CA ALA A 585 -27.12 16.14 -6.61
C ALA A 585 -27.68 17.46 -6.05
N THR A 586 -28.91 17.80 -6.45
CA THR A 586 -29.62 19.01 -6.03
C THR A 586 -31.09 18.70 -5.64
N GLY A 587 -31.76 19.67 -5.01
CA GLY A 587 -33.20 19.59 -4.70
C GLY A 587 -33.61 18.36 -3.88
N ALA A 588 -34.73 17.74 -4.28
CA ALA A 588 -35.32 16.60 -3.59
C ALA A 588 -34.41 15.35 -3.63
N GLU A 589 -33.69 15.13 -4.73
CA GLU A 589 -32.75 14.01 -4.87
C GLU A 589 -31.65 14.09 -3.80
N LYS A 590 -31.01 15.25 -3.67
CA LYS A 590 -30.01 15.51 -2.62
C LYS A 590 -30.57 15.22 -1.23
N ALA A 591 -31.76 15.75 -0.92
CA ALA A 591 -32.37 15.58 0.40
C ALA A 591 -32.69 14.11 0.72
N VAL A 592 -33.02 13.29 -0.29
CA VAL A 592 -33.23 11.84 -0.11
C VAL A 592 -31.90 11.12 0.11
N LEU A 593 -30.90 11.38 -0.73
CA LEU A 593 -29.58 10.74 -0.63
C LEU A 593 -28.91 11.03 0.71
N LEU A 594 -28.94 12.28 1.18
CA LEU A 594 -28.40 12.65 2.48
C LEU A 594 -29.13 11.91 3.61
N ARG A 595 -30.47 11.87 3.61
CA ARG A 595 -31.23 11.12 4.64
C ARG A 595 -30.86 9.63 4.68
N LEU A 596 -30.67 9.01 3.52
CA LEU A 596 -30.23 7.62 3.44
C LEU A 596 -28.80 7.44 3.95
N LEU A 597 -27.87 8.33 3.57
CA LEU A 597 -26.49 8.31 4.04
C LEU A 597 -26.42 8.41 5.57
N TYR A 598 -27.14 9.37 6.17
CA TYR A 598 -27.19 9.55 7.62
C TYR A 598 -27.82 8.36 8.36
N ARG A 599 -28.75 7.64 7.70
CA ARG A 599 -29.34 6.41 8.25
C ARG A 599 -28.35 5.23 8.18
N LEU A 600 -27.58 5.12 7.10
CA LEU A 600 -26.56 4.08 6.95
C LEU A 600 -25.40 4.30 7.92
N LEU A 601 -24.96 5.54 8.07
CA LEU A 601 -23.81 5.90 8.90
C LEU A 601 -24.28 6.66 10.15
N PRO A 602 -25.00 6.02 11.09
CA PRO A 602 -25.41 6.69 12.32
C PRO A 602 -24.19 7.00 13.19
N LYS A 603 -24.39 7.79 14.25
CA LYS A 603 -23.37 7.92 15.29
C LYS A 603 -23.16 6.57 15.97
N TYR A 604 -21.91 6.22 16.25
CA TYR A 604 -21.59 5.01 17.00
C TYR A 604 -21.64 5.31 18.51
N GLU A 605 -22.58 4.68 19.21
CA GLU A 605 -22.87 4.90 20.64
C GLU A 605 -21.83 4.24 21.56
N VAL A 606 -20.58 4.69 21.44
CA VAL A 606 -19.49 4.35 22.36
C VAL A 606 -18.97 5.62 23.02
N ASN A 607 -18.24 5.47 24.14
CA ASN A 607 -17.48 6.57 24.73
C ASN A 607 -16.03 6.52 24.22
N PRO A 608 -15.70 7.20 23.12
CA PRO A 608 -14.39 7.08 22.50
C PRO A 608 -13.28 7.66 23.38
N ILE A 609 -13.60 8.62 24.27
CA ILE A 609 -12.64 9.16 25.25
C ILE A 609 -12.23 8.06 26.23
N GLN A 610 -13.19 7.34 26.81
CA GLN A 610 -12.89 6.26 27.75
C GLN A 610 -12.16 5.09 27.07
N LEU A 611 -12.51 4.75 25.83
CA LEU A 611 -11.80 3.73 25.06
C LEU A 611 -10.33 4.11 24.86
N ARG A 612 -10.06 5.36 24.44
CA ARG A 612 -8.69 5.87 24.24
C ARG A 612 -7.89 5.88 25.53
N ARG A 613 -8.47 6.31 26.65
CA ARG A 613 -7.79 6.29 27.97
C ARG A 613 -7.36 4.89 28.37
N LYS A 614 -8.26 3.89 28.26
CA LYS A 614 -7.94 2.49 28.59
C LYS A 614 -6.78 1.94 27.74
N VAL A 615 -6.79 2.23 26.44
CA VAL A 615 -5.71 1.84 25.52
C VAL A 615 -4.39 2.52 25.90
N ALA A 616 -4.41 3.83 26.13
CA ALA A 616 -3.20 4.58 26.48
C ALA A 616 -2.62 4.15 27.84
N GLU A 617 -3.45 3.89 28.84
CA GLU A 617 -3.03 3.34 30.14
C GLU A 617 -2.38 1.96 29.98
N TYR A 618 -2.94 1.10 29.12
CA TYR A 618 -2.33 -0.19 28.80
C TYR A 618 -0.96 0.00 28.13
N LEU A 619 -0.87 0.82 27.09
CA LEU A 619 0.38 1.11 26.38
C LEU A 619 1.45 1.71 27.32
N SER A 620 1.06 2.63 28.19
CA SER A 620 1.95 3.21 29.20
C SER A 620 2.52 2.15 30.15
N ARG A 621 1.68 1.20 30.62
CA ARG A 621 2.15 0.06 31.45
C ARG A 621 3.10 -0.88 30.71
N GLN A 622 2.89 -1.09 29.41
CA GLN A 622 3.78 -1.90 28.58
C GLN A 622 5.08 -1.17 28.18
N ASN A 623 5.15 0.14 28.44
CA ASN A 623 6.29 1.00 28.10
C ASN A 623 6.73 0.92 26.62
N GLY A 624 5.76 0.75 25.71
CA GLY A 624 6.03 0.66 24.28
C GLY A 624 4.81 0.23 23.47
N TYR A 625 4.96 0.16 22.14
CA TYR A 625 3.93 -0.40 21.26
C TYR A 625 3.71 -1.89 21.58
N ALA A 626 2.51 -2.23 22.08
CA ALA A 626 2.24 -3.53 22.69
C ALA A 626 1.43 -4.52 21.83
N PHE A 627 1.18 -4.19 20.55
CA PHE A 627 0.34 -5.00 19.66
C PHE A 627 1.14 -5.55 18.49
N ILE A 628 2.34 -6.07 18.77
CA ILE A 628 3.18 -6.72 17.75
C ILE A 628 2.52 -8.07 17.42
N GLY A 629 2.31 -8.34 16.13
CA GLY A 629 1.71 -9.60 15.68
C GLY A 629 2.69 -10.78 15.63
N TYR A 630 3.99 -10.51 15.63
CA TYR A 630 5.11 -11.45 15.50
C TYR A 630 6.02 -11.39 16.72
#